data_AF-A0A3R5UU92-F1
#
_entry.id   AF-A0A3R5UU92-F1
#
_cell.length_a   1.000
_cell.length_b   1.000
_cell.length_c   1.000
_cell.angle_alpha   90.00
_cell.angle_beta   90.00
_cell.angle_gamma   90.00
#
_symmetry.space_group_name_H-M   'P 1'
#
loop_
_entity.id
_entity.type
_entity.pdbx_description
1 polymer ?
#
loop_
_entity_poly.entity_id
_entity_poly.type
_entity_poly.pdbx_seq_one_letter_code
_entity_poly.pdbx_strand_id
1 'polypeptide(L)'
;MAANTENSVQPETALECLMDRIGEEHGVQDTMYEILAFCSAERTTAEILKHVKELGADSILYSPETLITWLYNAQGLRIVRDEPETVWISSSIGTEAAGRRQNSDRLKSLLEQEAVFNNLYVSILRNCVIPKTKEEIEEIIEPILQAGSTGIYPAYFIGMLEDAGGLRWDSKWHTTENGVKLLTAAAS
;
A
#
# COMPACT_ATOMS: atom_id res chain seq x y z
N MET A 1 18.28 20.32 -41.86
CA MET A 1 17.89 20.60 -40.47
C MET A 1 16.70 19.73 -40.13
N ALA A 2 16.93 18.55 -39.57
CA ALA A 2 15.87 17.73 -39.01
C ALA A 2 15.70 18.16 -37.56
N ALA A 3 14.50 18.59 -37.19
CA ALA A 3 14.14 18.90 -35.82
C ALA A 3 14.14 17.59 -35.01
N ASN A 4 14.94 17.56 -33.94
CA ASN A 4 14.84 16.54 -32.90
C ASN A 4 13.50 16.73 -32.20
N THR A 5 12.55 15.81 -32.42
CA THR A 5 11.36 15.69 -31.60
C THR A 5 11.81 15.05 -30.28
N GLU A 6 12.08 15.89 -29.27
CA GLU A 6 12.14 15.44 -27.88
C GLU A 6 10.81 14.74 -27.58
N ASN A 7 10.90 13.44 -27.35
CA ASN A 7 9.76 12.61 -26.98
C ASN A 7 9.39 12.95 -25.54
N SER A 8 8.67 14.06 -25.35
CA SER A 8 8.10 14.44 -24.06
C SER A 8 6.99 13.45 -23.74
N VAL A 9 7.32 12.41 -22.95
CA VAL A 9 6.32 11.50 -22.40
C VAL A 9 5.28 12.34 -21.68
N GLN A 10 4.02 12.23 -22.06
CA GLN A 10 2.95 13.00 -21.45
C GLN A 10 2.80 12.60 -19.97
N PRO A 11 2.52 13.54 -19.04
CA PRO A 11 2.45 13.26 -17.60
C PRO A 11 1.47 12.15 -17.23
N GLU A 12 0.37 12.01 -17.96
CA GLU A 12 -0.66 10.98 -17.74
C GLU A 12 -0.11 9.58 -18.05
N THR A 13 0.64 9.42 -19.15
CA THR A 13 1.32 8.17 -19.50
C THR A 13 2.42 7.82 -18.50
N ALA A 14 3.14 8.81 -17.98
CA ALA A 14 4.20 8.58 -17.01
C ALA A 14 3.65 8.10 -15.64
N LEU A 15 2.49 8.64 -15.23
CA LEU A 15 1.78 8.17 -14.04
C LEU A 15 1.27 6.74 -14.20
N GLU A 16 0.68 6.40 -15.35
CA GLU A 16 0.25 5.04 -15.67
C GLU A 16 1.44 4.07 -15.63
N CYS A 17 2.57 4.39 -16.27
CA CYS A 17 3.77 3.56 -16.21
C CYS A 17 4.31 3.37 -14.79
N LEU A 18 4.28 4.41 -13.95
CA LEU A 18 4.66 4.29 -12.54
C LEU A 18 3.72 3.37 -11.78
N MET A 19 2.40 3.55 -11.96
CA MET A 19 1.38 2.75 -11.29
C MET A 19 1.41 1.29 -11.74
N ASP A 20 1.60 1.02 -13.03
CA ASP A 20 1.76 -0.33 -13.58
C ASP A 20 2.98 -1.02 -12.96
N ARG A 21 4.13 -0.32 -12.95
CA ARG A 21 5.35 -0.83 -12.33
C ARG A 21 5.18 -1.15 -10.84
N ILE A 22 4.49 -0.29 -10.10
CA ILE A 22 4.19 -0.52 -8.69
C ILE A 22 3.19 -1.69 -8.52
N GLY A 23 2.24 -1.83 -9.45
CA GLY A 23 1.21 -2.88 -9.44
C GLY A 23 1.73 -4.27 -9.80
N GLU A 24 2.76 -4.39 -10.64
CA GLU A 24 3.41 -5.66 -10.97
C GLU A 24 4.09 -6.31 -9.76
N GLU A 25 4.50 -5.51 -8.78
CA GLU A 25 5.31 -5.93 -7.63
C GLU A 25 4.44 -6.16 -6.38
N HIS A 26 3.46 -7.07 -6.47
CA HIS A 26 2.44 -7.30 -5.43
C HIS A 26 2.97 -7.48 -4.00
N GLY A 27 4.18 -8.03 -3.81
CA GLY A 27 4.77 -8.22 -2.48
C GLY A 27 5.40 -6.97 -1.84
N VAL A 28 5.64 -5.91 -2.62
CA VAL A 28 6.32 -4.67 -2.17
C VAL A 28 5.61 -3.41 -2.61
N GLN A 29 4.45 -3.53 -3.27
CA GLN A 29 3.62 -2.43 -3.75
C GLN A 29 3.37 -1.38 -2.66
N ASP A 30 3.03 -1.84 -1.45
CA ASP A 30 2.70 -0.98 -0.32
C ASP A 30 3.92 -0.22 0.15
N THR A 31 5.05 -0.90 0.30
CA THR A 31 6.35 -0.29 0.60
C THR A 31 6.73 0.77 -0.43
N MET A 32 6.48 0.53 -1.71
CA MET A 32 6.76 1.51 -2.77
C MET A 32 5.90 2.77 -2.63
N TYR A 33 4.60 2.63 -2.34
CA TYR A 33 3.74 3.80 -2.08
C TYR A 33 4.12 4.54 -0.79
N GLU A 34 4.51 3.82 0.27
CA GLU A 34 4.98 4.43 1.52
C GLU A 34 6.29 5.19 1.32
N ILE A 35 7.24 4.68 0.52
CA ILE A 35 8.45 5.43 0.15
C ILE A 35 8.09 6.74 -0.56
N LEU A 36 7.17 6.70 -1.52
CA LEU A 36 6.70 7.90 -2.23
C LEU A 36 6.02 8.91 -1.28
N ALA A 37 5.21 8.43 -0.34
CA ALA A 37 4.57 9.28 0.65
C ALA A 37 5.59 9.91 1.61
N PHE A 38 6.55 9.11 2.10
CA PHE A 38 7.60 9.56 3.02
C PHE A 38 8.56 10.58 2.38
N CYS A 39 8.82 10.43 1.08
CA CYS A 39 9.60 11.36 0.28
C CYS A 39 8.80 12.58 -0.21
N SER A 40 7.61 12.86 0.34
CA SER A 40 6.91 14.15 0.13
C SER A 40 7.73 15.37 0.61
N ALA A 41 8.76 15.12 1.42
CA ALA A 41 9.83 16.05 1.73
C ALA A 41 11.19 15.41 1.40
N GLU A 42 12.25 16.21 1.39
CA GLU A 42 13.61 15.72 1.16
C GLU A 42 14.01 14.65 2.19
N ARG A 43 14.55 13.52 1.70
CA ARG A 43 15.02 12.39 2.50
C ARG A 43 16.34 11.86 1.99
N THR A 44 17.25 11.52 2.88
CA THR A 44 18.46 10.76 2.57
C THR A 44 18.12 9.30 2.32
N THR A 45 19.00 8.57 1.61
CA THR A 45 18.90 7.11 1.50
C THR A 45 18.78 6.45 2.87
N ALA A 46 19.61 6.86 3.84
CA ALA A 46 19.59 6.28 5.20
C ALA A 46 18.25 6.45 5.92
N GLU A 47 17.60 7.61 5.79
CA GLU A 47 16.27 7.84 6.36
C GLU A 47 15.20 6.96 5.70
N ILE A 48 15.26 6.76 4.38
CA ILE A 48 14.31 5.87 3.67
C ILE A 48 14.52 4.41 4.12
N LEU A 49 15.77 3.93 4.19
CA LEU A 49 16.07 2.57 4.66
C LEU A 49 15.55 2.33 6.07
N LYS A 50 15.76 3.31 6.96
CA LYS A 50 15.23 3.25 8.33
C LYS A 50 13.71 3.19 8.33
N HIS A 51 13.05 4.04 7.55
CA HIS A 51 11.59 4.06 7.45
C HIS A 51 11.02 2.73 6.94
N VAL A 52 11.58 2.17 5.86
CA VAL A 52 11.12 0.88 5.32
C VAL A 52 11.29 -0.25 6.32
N LYS A 53 12.39 -0.25 7.08
CA LYS A 53 12.59 -1.21 8.17
C LYS A 53 11.55 -1.07 9.28
N GLU A 54 11.18 0.16 9.64
CA GLU A 54 10.16 0.44 10.66
C GLU A 54 8.74 0.05 10.21
N LEU A 55 8.46 0.00 8.91
CA LEU A 55 7.21 -0.54 8.38
C LEU A 55 7.06 -2.06 8.57
N GLY A 56 8.10 -2.76 9.02
CA GLY A 56 8.11 -4.22 9.08
C GLY A 56 8.05 -4.89 7.70
N ALA A 57 8.30 -4.11 6.64
CA ALA A 57 8.33 -4.57 5.25
C ALA A 57 9.66 -5.26 4.94
N ASP A 58 9.97 -6.34 5.67
CA ASP A 58 11.09 -7.22 5.33
C ASP A 58 10.72 -8.05 4.09
N SER A 59 10.81 -7.42 2.92
CA SER A 59 10.74 -8.14 1.66
C SER A 59 11.98 -9.03 1.54
N ILE A 60 11.76 -10.34 1.46
CA ILE A 60 12.83 -11.32 1.23
C ILE A 60 13.40 -11.16 -0.20
N LEU A 61 12.63 -10.58 -1.11
CA LEU A 61 12.91 -10.59 -2.55
C LEU A 61 13.75 -9.39 -2.99
N TYR A 62 13.47 -8.20 -2.46
CA TYR A 62 14.09 -6.95 -2.92
C TYR A 62 14.53 -6.07 -1.76
N SER A 63 15.75 -5.54 -1.85
CA SER A 63 16.23 -4.57 -0.89
C SER A 63 15.53 -3.20 -1.07
N PRO A 64 15.39 -2.37 -0.03
CA PRO A 64 14.76 -1.06 -0.19
C PRO A 64 15.49 -0.14 -1.19
N GLU A 65 16.81 -0.27 -1.35
CA GLU A 65 17.59 0.43 -2.38
C GLU A 65 17.16 0.07 -3.81
N THR A 66 16.78 -1.19 -4.01
CA THR A 66 16.24 -1.66 -5.29
C THR A 66 14.91 -0.97 -5.58
N LEU A 67 14.04 -0.86 -4.57
CA LEU A 67 12.76 -0.17 -4.69
C LEU A 67 12.95 1.33 -4.99
N ILE A 68 13.87 1.99 -4.30
CA ILE A 68 14.23 3.40 -4.57
C ILE A 68 14.69 3.57 -6.02
N THR A 69 15.54 2.67 -6.51
CA THR A 69 16.04 2.70 -7.90
C THR A 69 14.91 2.52 -8.91
N TRP A 70 13.98 1.59 -8.66
CA TRP A 70 12.83 1.39 -9.54
C TRP A 70 11.90 2.60 -9.56
N LEU A 71 11.61 3.18 -8.40
CA LEU A 71 10.79 4.38 -8.30
C LEU A 71 11.46 5.58 -8.99
N TYR A 72 12.78 5.71 -8.91
CA TYR A 72 13.53 6.72 -9.65
C TYR A 72 13.44 6.51 -11.17
N ASN A 73 13.69 5.28 -11.65
CA ASN A 73 13.63 4.95 -13.08
C ASN A 73 12.21 5.09 -13.66
N ALA A 74 11.19 4.84 -12.84
CA ALA A 74 9.78 5.06 -13.17
C ALA A 74 9.32 6.52 -12.93
N GLN A 75 10.25 7.45 -12.68
CA GLN A 75 9.99 8.88 -12.48
C GLN A 75 9.11 9.22 -11.25
N GLY A 76 8.92 8.29 -10.32
CA GLY A 76 8.25 8.53 -9.04
C GLY A 76 9.12 9.29 -8.03
N LEU A 77 10.43 9.02 -8.01
CA LEU A 77 11.41 9.77 -7.21
C LEU A 77 12.34 10.60 -8.10
N ARG A 78 12.92 11.65 -7.53
CA ARG A 78 14.00 12.44 -8.13
C ARG A 78 15.12 12.68 -7.13
N ILE A 79 16.35 12.78 -7.63
CA ILE A 79 17.51 13.18 -6.84
C ILE A 79 17.54 14.71 -6.76
N VAL A 80 17.59 15.25 -5.53
CA VAL A 80 17.79 16.68 -5.26
C VAL A 80 19.27 17.01 -5.20
N ARG A 81 20.05 16.11 -4.59
CA ARG A 81 21.49 16.22 -4.39
C ARG A 81 22.07 14.82 -4.30
N ASP A 82 23.27 14.61 -4.82
CA ASP A 82 23.91 13.28 -4.81
C ASP A 82 25.08 13.17 -3.82
N GLU A 83 25.70 14.28 -3.45
CA GLU A 83 26.89 14.34 -2.58
C GLU A 83 26.69 15.35 -1.45
N PRO A 84 27.22 15.10 -0.22
CA PRO A 84 27.95 13.91 0.22
C PRO A 84 27.05 12.67 0.44
N GLU A 85 25.74 12.87 0.39
CA GLU A 85 24.73 11.81 0.48
C GLU A 85 23.61 12.11 -0.51
N THR A 86 23.09 11.06 -1.14
CA THR A 86 21.95 11.17 -2.05
C THR A 86 20.69 11.55 -1.28
N VAL A 87 20.08 12.66 -1.69
CA VAL A 87 18.82 13.19 -1.19
C VAL A 87 17.76 13.01 -2.26
N TRP A 88 16.68 12.36 -1.87
CA TRP A 88 15.52 12.02 -2.68
C TRP A 88 14.34 12.89 -2.29
N ILE A 89 13.45 13.10 -3.26
CA ILE A 89 12.12 13.66 -3.05
C ILE A 89 11.19 13.05 -4.10
N SER A 90 9.92 12.90 -3.77
CA SER A 90 8.90 12.49 -4.73
C SER A 90 8.75 13.53 -5.82
N SER A 91 8.64 13.07 -7.05
CA SER A 91 8.21 13.92 -8.16
C SER A 91 6.73 14.30 -7.98
N SER A 92 6.20 15.18 -8.85
CA SER A 92 4.76 15.43 -8.89
C SER A 92 3.98 14.15 -9.17
N ILE A 93 4.49 13.28 -10.06
CA ILE A 93 3.89 12.00 -10.42
C ILE A 93 3.92 11.03 -9.23
N GLY A 94 5.07 10.94 -8.52
CA GLY A 94 5.18 10.11 -7.32
C GLY A 94 4.25 10.55 -6.19
N THR A 95 4.11 11.87 -6.00
CA THR A 95 3.18 12.45 -5.03
C THR A 95 1.73 12.12 -5.39
N GLU A 96 1.37 12.24 -6.68
CA GLU A 96 0.03 11.87 -7.15
C GLU A 96 -0.26 10.38 -6.97
N ALA A 97 0.70 9.50 -7.31
CA ALA A 97 0.55 8.05 -7.14
C ALA A 97 0.32 7.67 -5.66
N ALA A 98 1.11 8.25 -4.74
CA ALA A 98 0.91 8.06 -3.30
C ALA A 98 -0.47 8.56 -2.85
N GLY A 99 -0.91 9.72 -3.34
CA GLY A 99 -2.23 10.27 -3.05
C GLY A 99 -3.39 9.42 -3.58
N ARG A 100 -3.27 8.85 -4.78
CA ARG A 100 -4.27 7.94 -5.36
C ARG A 100 -4.40 6.66 -4.55
N ARG A 101 -3.30 6.10 -4.04
CA ARG A 101 -3.36 4.92 -3.17
C ARG A 101 -4.14 5.20 -1.88
N GLN A 102 -3.85 6.33 -1.21
CA GLN A 102 -4.54 6.73 0.02
C GLN A 102 -6.04 6.99 -0.21
N ASN A 103 -6.40 7.57 -1.36
CA ASN A 103 -7.78 7.87 -1.73
C ASN A 103 -8.47 6.74 -2.52
N SER A 104 -7.85 5.57 -2.66
CA SER A 104 -8.43 4.51 -3.47
C SER A 104 -9.68 3.91 -2.81
N ASP A 105 -10.73 3.71 -3.60
CA ASP A 105 -11.96 3.03 -3.16
C ASP A 105 -11.78 1.50 -3.04
N ARG A 106 -10.54 0.97 -3.04
CA ARG A 106 -10.25 -0.48 -3.05
C ARG A 106 -10.98 -1.22 -1.93
N LEU A 107 -11.00 -0.66 -0.73
CA LEU A 107 -11.72 -1.26 0.40
C LEU A 107 -13.23 -1.28 0.16
N LYS A 108 -13.80 -0.19 -0.37
CA LYS A 108 -15.22 -0.15 -0.73
C LYS A 108 -15.54 -1.15 -1.85
N SER A 109 -14.72 -1.20 -2.89
CA SER A 109 -14.86 -2.14 -4.00
C SER A 109 -14.75 -3.59 -3.54
N LEU A 110 -13.87 -3.92 -2.60
CA LEU A 110 -13.80 -5.25 -1.99
C LEU A 110 -15.15 -5.64 -1.36
N LEU A 111 -15.73 -4.75 -0.56
CA LEU A 111 -17.02 -4.99 0.08
C LEU A 111 -18.19 -5.05 -0.92
N GLU A 112 -18.11 -4.33 -2.03
CA GLU A 112 -19.13 -4.40 -3.08
C GLU A 112 -19.02 -5.72 -3.88
N GLN A 113 -17.81 -6.14 -4.22
CA GLN A 113 -17.53 -7.35 -5.02
C GLN A 113 -17.80 -8.62 -4.23
N GLU A 114 -17.46 -8.62 -2.94
CA GLU A 114 -17.60 -9.78 -2.06
C GLU A 114 -18.68 -9.55 -1.00
N ALA A 115 -19.85 -9.05 -1.43
CA ALA A 115 -20.93 -8.67 -0.52
C ALA A 115 -21.36 -9.78 0.46
N VAL A 116 -21.21 -11.06 0.07
CA VAL A 116 -21.47 -12.23 0.93
C VAL A 116 -20.57 -12.26 2.17
N PHE A 117 -19.34 -11.73 2.06
CA PHE A 117 -18.36 -11.71 3.14
C PHE A 117 -18.27 -10.35 3.86
N ASN A 118 -19.14 -9.38 3.55
CA ASN A 118 -19.10 -8.05 4.16
C ASN A 118 -19.12 -8.08 5.69
N ASN A 119 -19.95 -8.95 6.27
CA ASN A 119 -20.02 -9.08 7.72
C ASN A 119 -18.70 -9.60 8.32
N LEU A 120 -17.98 -10.48 7.62
CA LEU A 120 -16.65 -10.94 8.02
C LEU A 120 -15.64 -9.80 7.95
N TYR A 121 -15.55 -9.11 6.81
CA TYR A 121 -14.63 -7.99 6.62
C TYR A 121 -14.86 -6.89 7.67
N VAL A 122 -16.11 -6.48 7.87
CA VAL A 122 -16.47 -5.48 8.89
C VAL A 122 -16.17 -5.99 10.31
N SER A 123 -16.39 -7.27 10.60
CA SER A 123 -16.07 -7.84 11.91
C SER A 123 -14.56 -7.78 12.19
N ILE A 124 -13.72 -8.18 11.23
CA ILE A 124 -12.27 -8.11 11.35
C ILE A 124 -11.83 -6.66 11.57
N LEU A 125 -12.26 -5.73 10.70
CA LEU A 125 -11.91 -4.31 10.82
C LEU A 125 -12.33 -3.70 12.16
N ARG A 126 -13.50 -4.05 12.71
CA ARG A 126 -13.94 -3.57 14.03
C ARG A 126 -13.05 -4.10 15.16
N ASN A 127 -12.67 -5.36 15.07
CA ASN A 127 -11.87 -6.01 16.11
C ASN A 127 -10.39 -5.60 16.09
N CYS A 128 -9.84 -5.32 14.92
CA CYS A 128 -8.47 -4.86 14.75
C CYS A 128 -8.26 -3.36 14.98
N VAL A 129 -9.29 -2.60 15.42
CA VAL A 129 -9.08 -1.24 15.94
C VAL A 129 -8.12 -1.27 17.13
N ILE A 130 -8.19 -2.32 17.94
CA ILE A 130 -7.13 -2.71 18.87
C ILE A 130 -6.26 -3.75 18.16
N PRO A 131 -4.93 -3.58 18.07
CA PRO A 131 -4.09 -4.50 17.31
C PRO A 131 -4.20 -5.96 17.77
N LYS A 132 -4.35 -6.90 16.81
CA LYS A 132 -4.55 -8.34 17.05
C LYS A 132 -3.52 -9.21 16.34
N THR A 133 -3.19 -10.37 16.93
CA THR A 133 -2.42 -11.41 16.24
C THR A 133 -3.31 -12.17 15.25
N LYS A 134 -2.69 -13.03 14.44
CA LYS A 134 -3.39 -13.85 13.46
C LYS A 134 -4.37 -14.78 14.18
N GLU A 135 -3.90 -15.46 15.21
CA GLU A 135 -4.67 -16.41 16.01
C GLU A 135 -5.88 -15.73 16.65
N GLU A 136 -5.71 -14.52 17.20
CA GLU A 136 -6.81 -13.73 17.77
C GLU A 136 -7.86 -13.37 16.71
N ILE A 137 -7.47 -13.11 15.46
CA ILE A 137 -8.41 -12.82 14.37
C ILE A 137 -9.11 -14.11 13.91
N GLU A 138 -8.37 -15.21 13.79
CA GLU A 138 -8.89 -16.53 13.41
C GLU A 138 -9.98 -16.96 14.39
N GLU A 139 -9.74 -16.88 15.71
CA GLU A 139 -10.72 -17.21 16.75
C GLU A 139 -12.01 -16.37 16.65
N ILE A 140 -11.92 -15.12 16.19
CA ILE A 140 -13.08 -14.23 16.05
C ILE A 140 -13.96 -14.63 14.87
N ILE A 141 -13.36 -15.07 13.75
CA ILE A 141 -14.08 -15.30 12.51
C ILE A 141 -14.43 -16.76 12.26
N GLU A 142 -13.75 -17.70 12.91
CA GLU A 142 -14.00 -19.14 12.81
C GLU A 142 -15.49 -19.51 13.01
N PRO A 143 -16.22 -18.97 14.02
CA PRO A 143 -17.64 -19.28 14.19
C PRO A 143 -18.51 -18.78 13.03
N ILE A 144 -18.14 -17.66 12.41
CA ILE A 144 -18.87 -17.05 11.29
C ILE A 144 -18.64 -17.86 10.01
N LEU A 145 -17.41 -18.31 9.78
CA LEU A 145 -17.04 -19.15 8.63
C LEU A 145 -17.73 -20.51 8.68
N GLN A 146 -17.78 -21.14 9.86
CA GLN A 146 -18.46 -22.42 10.06
C GLN A 146 -19.97 -22.31 9.80
N ALA A 147 -20.60 -21.22 10.24
CA ALA A 147 -22.02 -20.97 9.95
C ALA A 147 -22.30 -20.75 8.45
N GLY A 148 -21.35 -20.14 7.73
CA GLY A 148 -21.46 -19.86 6.30
C GLY A 148 -21.03 -21.00 5.37
N SER A 149 -20.41 -22.07 5.88
CA SER A 149 -19.89 -23.22 5.09
C SER A 149 -19.00 -22.81 3.92
N THR A 150 -18.16 -21.78 4.10
CA THR A 150 -17.48 -21.11 2.99
C THR A 150 -16.24 -21.87 2.48
N GLY A 151 -15.68 -22.81 3.24
CA GLY A 151 -14.47 -23.56 2.86
C GLY A 151 -13.21 -22.70 2.67
N ILE A 152 -13.29 -21.40 2.97
CA ILE A 152 -12.22 -20.42 2.80
C ILE A 152 -11.48 -20.26 4.12
N TYR A 153 -10.15 -20.25 4.05
CA TYR A 153 -9.29 -20.09 5.23
C TYR A 153 -9.29 -18.64 5.75
N PRO A 154 -9.26 -18.43 7.08
CA PRO A 154 -9.18 -17.11 7.71
C PRO A 154 -8.14 -16.15 7.12
N ALA A 155 -6.95 -16.67 6.79
CA ALA A 155 -5.84 -15.88 6.22
C ALA A 155 -6.20 -15.18 4.90
N TYR A 156 -7.16 -15.72 4.13
CA TYR A 156 -7.68 -15.07 2.93
C TYR A 156 -8.23 -13.68 3.24
N PHE A 157 -9.10 -13.56 4.24
CA PHE A 157 -9.78 -12.31 4.57
C PHE A 157 -8.82 -11.27 5.12
N ILE A 158 -7.80 -11.70 5.87
CA ILE A 158 -6.73 -10.83 6.35
C ILE A 158 -5.96 -10.25 5.15
N GLY A 159 -5.50 -11.11 4.23
CA GLY A 159 -4.78 -10.67 3.03
C GLY A 159 -5.60 -9.71 2.15
N MET A 160 -6.88 -10.03 1.90
CA MET A 160 -7.76 -9.15 1.11
C MET A 160 -7.93 -7.77 1.75
N LEU A 161 -8.03 -7.70 3.08
CA LEU A 161 -8.13 -6.43 3.79
C LEU A 161 -6.80 -5.67 3.81
N GLU A 162 -5.66 -6.34 3.87
CA GLU A 162 -4.35 -5.70 3.73
C GLU A 162 -4.19 -5.10 2.33
N ASP A 163 -4.44 -5.90 1.29
CA ASP A 163 -4.35 -5.48 -0.12
C ASP A 163 -5.28 -4.29 -0.41
N ALA A 164 -6.50 -4.34 0.12
CA ALA A 164 -7.47 -3.27 -0.03
C ALA A 164 -7.18 -2.03 0.85
N GLY A 165 -6.16 -2.09 1.71
CA GLY A 165 -5.72 -1.00 2.58
C GLY A 165 -6.60 -0.78 3.81
N GLY A 166 -7.39 -1.78 4.22
CA GLY A 166 -8.22 -1.76 5.43
C GLY A 166 -7.48 -2.23 6.69
N LEU A 167 -6.52 -3.14 6.53
CA LEU A 167 -5.60 -3.57 7.60
C LEU A 167 -4.15 -3.22 7.23
N ARG A 168 -3.30 -3.16 8.25
CA ARG A 168 -1.84 -3.14 8.09
C ARG A 168 -1.19 -3.95 9.20
N TRP A 169 -0.14 -4.66 8.86
CA TRP A 169 0.73 -5.36 9.80
C TRP A 169 1.76 -4.40 10.40
N ASP A 170 1.81 -4.34 11.73
CA ASP A 170 2.88 -3.70 12.51
C ASP A 170 3.07 -4.50 13.81
N SER A 171 3.77 -5.64 13.72
CA SER A 171 3.87 -6.68 14.77
C SER A 171 2.54 -7.36 15.17
N LYS A 172 1.42 -6.71 14.88
CA LYS A 172 0.03 -7.16 14.97
C LYS A 172 -0.77 -6.47 13.85
N TRP A 173 -1.88 -7.06 13.44
CA TRP A 173 -2.79 -6.40 12.49
C TRP A 173 -3.57 -5.31 13.18
N HIS A 174 -3.57 -4.13 12.58
CA HIS A 174 -4.36 -3.00 13.02
C HIS A 174 -5.22 -2.46 11.87
N THR A 175 -6.39 -1.95 12.19
CA THR A 175 -7.25 -1.26 11.24
C THR A 175 -6.61 0.06 10.84
N THR A 176 -6.56 0.35 9.53
CA THR A 176 -6.01 1.62 9.01
C THR A 176 -7.02 2.75 9.16
N GLU A 177 -6.59 3.99 8.92
CA GLU A 177 -7.50 5.14 8.86
C GLU A 177 -8.62 4.94 7.82
N ASN A 178 -8.30 4.35 6.66
CA ASN A 178 -9.28 4.03 5.62
C ASN A 178 -10.28 2.97 6.11
N GLY A 179 -9.82 1.98 6.85
CA GLY A 179 -10.67 1.02 7.54
C GLY A 179 -11.65 1.69 8.50
N VAL A 180 -11.19 2.62 9.37
CA VAL A 180 -12.12 3.29 10.31
C VAL A 180 -13.07 4.26 9.62
N LYS A 181 -12.64 4.96 8.56
CA LYS A 181 -13.53 5.79 7.72
C LYS A 181 -14.68 4.94 7.16
N LEU A 182 -14.36 3.76 6.62
CA LEU A 182 -15.37 2.83 6.10
C LEU A 182 -16.30 2.32 7.20
N LEU A 183 -15.78 1.95 8.38
CA LEU A 183 -16.62 1.54 9.52
C LEU A 183 -17.58 2.65 9.98
N THR A 184 -17.13 3.90 9.93
CA THR A 184 -17.94 5.07 10.33
C THR A 184 -19.03 5.34 9.29
N ALA A 185 -18.70 5.26 7.99
CA ALA A 185 -19.65 5.41 6.90
C ALA A 185 -20.73 4.31 6.91
N ALA A 186 -20.37 3.07 7.28
CA ALA A 186 -21.31 1.95 7.38
C ALA A 186 -22.20 1.97 8.64
N ALA A 187 -21.93 2.86 9.61
CA ALA A 187 -22.72 3.02 10.82
C ALA A 187 -23.74 4.17 10.74
N SER A 188 -23.76 4.91 9.62
CA SER A 188 -24.66 6.04 9.32
C SER A 188 -25.80 5.61 8.41
#